data_AF-A0A7K3LWN8-F1
#
_entry.id   AF-A0A7K3LWN8-F1
#
_cell.length_a   1.000
_cell.length_b   1.000
_cell.length_c   1.000
_cell.angle_alpha   90.00
_cell.angle_beta   90.00
_cell.angle_gamma   90.00
#
_symmetry.space_group_name_H-M   'P 1'
#
loop_
_entity.id
_entity.type
_entity.pdbx_description
1 polymer ?
#
loop_
_entity_poly.entity_id
_entity_poly.type
_entity_poly.pdbx_seq_one_letter_code
_entity_poly.pdbx_strand_id
1 'polypeptide(L)'
;MGKSTACESTFPTLTNQLYQLASGAVTSDELVRRSLHAINASQSTLNAFRVVLTEQALADAAKADRDRAAGKQLPLLGVPI
;
A
#
# COMPACT_ATOMS: atom_id res chain seq x y z
N MET A 1 -11.49 -34.07 -7.29
CA MET A 1 -11.61 -32.87 -8.13
C MET A 1 -11.87 -31.66 -7.20
N GLY A 2 -10.83 -31.14 -6.52
CA GLY A 2 -10.97 -30.01 -5.60
C GLY A 2 -10.85 -28.71 -6.39
N LYS A 3 -11.94 -27.94 -6.49
CA LYS A 3 -11.88 -26.58 -7.04
C LYS A 3 -11.08 -25.73 -6.06
N SER A 4 -9.86 -25.35 -6.45
CA SER A 4 -9.15 -24.26 -5.78
C SER A 4 -9.99 -23.00 -5.94
N THR A 5 -10.62 -22.57 -4.85
CA THR A 5 -11.24 -21.25 -4.77
C THR A 5 -10.13 -20.22 -4.71
N ALA A 6 -9.56 -19.86 -5.87
CA ALA A 6 -8.84 -18.61 -6.00
C ALA A 6 -9.87 -17.50 -5.78
N CYS A 7 -9.95 -17.00 -4.54
CA CYS A 7 -10.68 -15.78 -4.25
C CYS A 7 -10.00 -14.69 -5.09
N GLU A 8 -10.72 -14.21 -6.09
CA GLU A 8 -10.31 -13.16 -7.01
C GLU A 8 -9.71 -12.01 -6.20
N SER A 9 -8.42 -11.72 -6.37
CA SER A 9 -7.75 -10.71 -5.54
C SER A 9 -8.34 -9.36 -5.88
N THR A 10 -9.33 -8.92 -5.10
CA THR A 10 -9.96 -7.63 -5.32
C THR A 10 -8.91 -6.57 -4.98
N PHE A 11 -8.48 -5.81 -5.98
CA PHE A 11 -7.58 -4.69 -5.76
C PHE A 11 -8.31 -3.65 -4.88
N PRO A 12 -7.73 -3.25 -3.75
CA PRO A 12 -8.40 -2.31 -2.85
C PRO A 12 -8.51 -0.95 -3.51
N THR A 13 -9.72 -0.43 -3.60
CA THR A 13 -9.97 0.95 -4.05
C THR A 13 -9.31 1.95 -3.11
N LEU A 14 -9.11 3.18 -3.59
CA LEU A 14 -8.59 4.28 -2.77
C LEU A 14 -9.38 4.46 -1.47
N THR A 15 -10.72 4.47 -1.56
CA THR A 15 -11.59 4.62 -0.39
C THR A 15 -11.48 3.44 0.58
N ASN A 16 -11.29 2.20 0.07
CA ASN A 16 -11.03 1.04 0.93
C ASN A 16 -9.72 1.19 1.70
N GLN A 17 -8.65 1.67 1.07
CA GLN A 17 -7.37 1.90 1.74
C GLN A 17 -7.48 3.01 2.80
N LEU A 18 -8.16 4.12 2.48
CA LEU A 18 -8.43 5.19 3.43
C LEU A 18 -9.25 4.71 4.63
N TYR A 19 -10.26 3.87 4.40
CA TYR A 19 -11.05 3.27 5.47
C TYR A 19 -10.19 2.38 6.37
N GLN A 20 -9.35 1.51 5.80
CA GLN A 20 -8.48 0.64 6.60
C GLN A 20 -7.42 1.42 7.39
N LEU A 21 -6.89 2.50 6.83
CA LEU A 21 -5.99 3.41 7.55
C LEU A 21 -6.71 4.18 8.65
N ALA A 22 -8.00 4.53 8.46
CA ALA A 22 -8.80 5.24 9.45
C ALA A 22 -9.24 4.33 10.60
N SER A 23 -9.52 3.06 10.31
CA SER A 23 -9.86 2.04 11.31
C SER A 23 -8.64 1.48 12.05
N GLY A 24 -7.42 1.75 11.57
CA GLY A 24 -6.19 1.16 12.08
C GLY A 24 -6.01 -0.30 11.71
N ALA A 25 -6.81 -0.82 10.75
CA ALA A 25 -6.68 -2.19 10.25
C ALA A 25 -5.38 -2.41 9.47
N VAL A 26 -4.79 -1.34 8.94
CA VAL A 26 -3.47 -1.34 8.30
C VAL A 26 -2.72 -0.06 8.64
N THR A 27 -1.39 -0.10 8.54
CA THR A 27 -0.54 1.09 8.55
C THR A 27 -0.17 1.54 7.14
N SER A 28 0.33 2.78 7.00
CA SER A 28 0.89 3.26 5.74
C SER A 28 2.12 2.45 5.34
N ASP A 29 2.99 2.11 6.29
CA ASP A 29 4.16 1.24 6.06
C ASP A 29 3.74 -0.11 5.45
N GLU A 30 2.69 -0.75 5.97
CA GLU A 30 2.17 -2.02 5.43
C GLU A 30 1.66 -1.88 3.99
N LEU A 31 0.90 -0.81 3.69
CA LEU A 31 0.41 -0.57 2.33
C LEU A 31 1.56 -0.33 1.36
N VAL A 32 2.55 0.48 1.73
CA VAL A 32 3.73 0.75 0.91
C VAL A 32 4.55 -0.52 0.67
N ARG A 33 4.76 -1.35 1.69
CA ARG A 33 5.46 -2.64 1.53
C ARG A 33 4.72 -3.59 0.58
N ARG A 34 3.39 -3.66 0.67
CA ARG A 34 2.57 -4.46 -0.27
C ARG A 34 2.75 -3.97 -1.71
N SER A 35 2.72 -2.66 -1.94
CA SER A 35 2.94 -2.07 -3.26
C SER A 35 4.35 -2.35 -3.78
N LEU A 36 5.39 -2.11 -2.98
CA LEU A 36 6.78 -2.40 -3.34
C LEU A 36 7.00 -3.88 -3.67
N HIS A 37 6.36 -4.78 -2.93
CA HIS A 37 6.39 -6.21 -3.22
C HIS A 37 5.76 -6.53 -4.58
N ALA A 38 4.58 -5.96 -4.88
CA ALA A 38 3.92 -6.14 -6.17
C ALA A 38 4.73 -5.57 -7.35
N ILE A 39 5.38 -4.42 -7.15
CA ILE A 39 6.31 -3.83 -8.13
C ILE A 39 7.45 -4.81 -8.41
N ASN A 40 8.12 -5.29 -7.36
CA ASN A 40 9.25 -6.21 -7.51
C ASN A 40 8.84 -7.54 -8.17
N ALA A 41 7.68 -8.10 -7.78
CA ALA A 41 7.17 -9.35 -8.34
C ALA A 41 6.80 -9.24 -9.83
N SER A 42 6.39 -8.06 -10.30
CA SER A 42 6.00 -7.81 -11.69
C SER A 42 7.12 -7.26 -12.58
N GLN A 43 8.30 -6.99 -12.02
CA GLN A 43 9.36 -6.27 -12.74
C GLN A 43 9.84 -6.99 -14.00
N SER A 44 9.96 -8.33 -13.97
CA SER A 44 10.46 -9.12 -15.09
C SER A 44 9.45 -9.33 -16.24
N THR A 45 8.16 -9.13 -15.98
CA THR A 45 7.08 -9.41 -16.93
C THR A 45 6.39 -8.16 -17.43
N LEU A 46 6.15 -7.19 -16.55
CA LEU A 46 5.46 -5.94 -16.86
C LEU A 46 6.44 -4.77 -17.01
N ASN A 47 7.49 -4.73 -16.19
CA ASN A 47 8.50 -3.66 -16.19
C ASN A 47 7.90 -2.24 -16.19
N ALA A 48 6.80 -2.04 -15.46
CA ALA A 48 6.07 -0.76 -15.42
C ALA A 48 6.81 0.35 -14.65
N PHE A 49 7.76 -0.02 -13.78
CA PHE A 49 8.50 0.93 -12.95
C PHE A 49 9.97 0.94 -13.34
N ARG A 50 10.42 2.07 -13.92
CA ARG A 50 11.83 2.26 -14.29
C ARG A 50 12.71 2.61 -13.09
N VAL A 51 12.16 3.35 -12.13
CA VAL A 51 12.86 3.82 -10.93
C VAL A 51 11.93 3.62 -9.74
N VAL A 52 12.44 3.01 -8.67
CA VAL A 52 11.68 2.75 -7.44
C VAL A 52 12.47 3.33 -6.27
N LEU A 53 11.86 4.27 -5.54
CA LEU A 53 12.49 4.95 -4.40
C LEU A 53 12.18 4.22 -3.08
N THR A 54 12.56 2.95 -2.98
CA THR A 54 12.18 2.04 -1.88
C THR A 54 12.39 2.65 -0.50
N GLU A 55 13.61 3.12 -0.19
CA GLU A 55 13.95 3.66 1.12
C GLU A 55 13.16 4.93 1.46
N GLN A 56 13.02 5.83 0.48
CA GLN A 56 12.24 7.06 0.66
C GLN A 56 10.76 6.76 0.88
N ALA A 57 10.20 5.84 0.10
CA ALA A 57 8.80 5.43 0.23
C ALA A 57 8.52 4.85 1.63
N LEU A 58 9.42 4.03 2.17
CA LEU A 58 9.31 3.51 3.54
C LEU A 58 9.45 4.62 4.60
N ALA A 59 10.38 5.55 4.42
CA ALA A 59 10.56 6.68 5.32
C ALA A 59 9.32 7.60 5.35
N ASP A 60 8.73 7.87 4.18
CA ASP A 60 7.52 8.67 4.03
C ASP A 60 6.30 7.97 4.62
N ALA A 61 6.18 6.65 4.46
CA ALA A 61 5.14 5.84 5.08
C ALA A 61 5.20 5.93 6.61
N ALA A 62 6.39 5.72 7.18
CA ALA A 62 6.60 5.84 8.62
C ALA A 62 6.31 7.26 9.13
N LYS A 63 6.60 8.29 8.33
CA LYS A 63 6.22 9.67 8.64
C LYS A 63 4.70 9.84 8.60
N ALA A 64 4.03 9.30 7.59
CA ALA A 64 2.58 9.36 7.47
C ALA A 64 1.89 8.70 8.67
N ASP A 65 2.38 7.54 9.12
CA ASP A 65 1.86 6.87 10.32
C ASP A 65 2.00 7.74 11.57
N ARG A 66 3.15 8.39 11.78
CA ARG A 66 3.34 9.36 12.87
C ARG A 66 2.39 10.55 12.77
N ASP A 67 2.27 11.15 11.59
CA ASP A 67 1.36 12.27 11.34
C ASP A 67 -0.10 11.88 11.62
N ARG A 68 -0.53 10.68 11.20
CA ARG A 68 -1.88 10.14 11.47
C ARG A 68 -2.11 9.89 12.94
N ALA A 69 -1.14 9.30 13.64
CA ALA A 69 -1.20 9.10 15.09
C ALA A 69 -1.30 10.43 15.86
N ALA A 70 -0.72 11.50 15.32
CA ALA A 70 -0.86 12.86 15.84
C ALA A 70 -2.19 13.56 15.46
N GLY A 71 -3.12 12.84 14.83
CA GLY A 71 -4.45 13.36 14.45
C GLY A 71 -4.47 14.19 13.17
N LYS A 72 -3.38 14.24 12.40
CA LYS A 72 -3.36 14.96 11.14
C LYS A 72 -4.24 14.25 10.11
N GLN A 73 -5.10 15.03 9.44
CA GLN A 73 -5.93 14.53 8.36
C GLN A 73 -5.61 15.29 7.07
N LEU A 74 -5.09 14.57 6.08
CA LEU A 74 -5.00 15.03 4.69
C LEU A 74 -5.67 13.98 3.79
N PRO A 75 -6.22 14.38 2.62
CA PRO A 75 -7.08 13.50 1.82
C PRO A 75 -6.48 12.14 1.45
N LEU A 76 -5.15 12.06 1.26
CA LEU A 76 -4.43 10.84 0.87
C LEU A 76 -3.32 10.45 1.85
N LEU A 77 -3.31 11.00 3.07
CA LEU A 77 -2.22 10.74 4.02
C LEU A 77 -2.12 9.24 4.35
N GLY A 78 -1.03 8.62 3.88
CA GLY A 78 -0.69 7.23 4.13
C GLY A 78 -1.02 6.26 2.99
N VAL A 79 -1.56 6.75 1.87
CA VAL A 79 -1.88 5.93 0.69
C VAL A 79 -0.70 5.93 -0.31
N PRO A 80 -0.21 4.76 -0.77
CA PRO A 80 0.79 4.67 -1.83
C PRO A 80 0.19 5.01 -3.20
N ILE A 81 0.86 5.89 -3.96
CA ILE A 81 0.49 6.31 -5.32
C ILE A 81 1.71 6.38 -6.24
#